data_AF-A0A0K1PK39-F1
#
_entry.id   AF-A0A0K1PK39-F1
#
_cell.length_a   1.000
_cell.length_b   1.000
_cell.length_c   1.000
_cell.angle_alpha   90.00
_cell.angle_beta   90.00
_cell.angle_gamma   90.00
#
_symmetry.space_group_name_H-M   'P 1'
#
loop_
_entity.id
_entity.type
_entity.pdbx_description
1 polymer ?
#
loop_
_entity_poly.entity_id
_entity_poly.type
_entity_poly.pdbx_seq_one_letter_code
_entity_poly.pdbx_strand_id
1 'polypeptide(L)'
;MPVGTVFRARHMCIPRAIGNDICCGMRLLVTDLPAEALEPHWNAIQKRLRAIFFAGERDIPMSPRQREAVLRDGLPGLVRTAADNAGVGIWSRFDRSSAEEDLARAHAEGHFATRRLFGFERFVESSGNVDGRDPQIGCVGGGNHFVELQRIDALFDGPSARTWGLSKGNLAIMIHSGSVGLGHAVGGYFMDRAREIFPRTVKAPKDGFYPLPISGPRAEEGLFYLDGMGNAANFAFANRLFLGLMAVRAIEEAIGRTLATRLVYDAPHNLVFRDDDVCLHRKGATPAHGPTASDWVGKPVIIPGSMGAASFLLAGSGHEASLESACHGAGRALSRGRAAHVSRDVFVRETGALRIVGPIDPKSPALVRRRDLLARYEKRVMEEAPYAYKAVEPVVESVEHSGIARKVARLFPLCTVKG
;
A
#
# COMPACT_ATOMS: atom_id res chain seq x y z
N MET A 1 -2.81 1.95 21.37
CA MET A 1 -3.77 2.49 20.40
C MET A 1 -4.16 1.41 19.39
N PRO A 2 -5.46 1.10 19.27
CA PRO A 2 -5.99 0.17 18.27
C PRO A 2 -5.64 0.57 16.83
N VAL A 3 -5.75 -0.38 15.91
CA VAL A 3 -5.77 -0.11 14.47
C VAL A 3 -7.20 0.34 14.10
N GLY A 4 -7.33 1.33 13.21
CA GLY A 4 -8.58 2.01 12.91
C GLY A 4 -8.80 3.30 13.70
N THR A 5 -7.76 3.82 14.38
CA THR A 5 -7.88 5.06 15.18
C THR A 5 -7.43 6.28 14.36
N VAL A 6 -8.20 7.36 14.53
CA VAL A 6 -7.89 8.70 14.01
C VAL A 6 -8.02 9.73 15.12
N PHE A 7 -7.12 10.71 15.16
CA PHE A 7 -7.22 11.83 16.09
C PHE A 7 -6.36 13.01 15.60
N ARG A 8 -6.66 14.21 16.11
CA ARG A 8 -5.86 15.41 15.91
C ARG A 8 -5.07 15.71 17.18
N ALA A 9 -3.81 16.12 17.02
CA ALA A 9 -2.99 16.66 18.09
C ALA A 9 -2.53 18.07 17.68
N ARG A 10 -2.64 19.04 18.59
CA ARG A 10 -2.17 20.41 18.37
C ARG A 10 -0.74 20.54 18.90
N HIS A 11 0.12 21.23 18.15
CA HIS A 11 1.52 21.54 18.43
C HIS A 11 2.45 20.32 18.58
N MET A 12 1.99 19.11 18.27
CA MET A 12 2.81 17.90 18.38
C MET A 12 2.39 16.80 17.41
N CYS A 13 3.33 15.91 17.13
CA CYS A 13 3.09 14.64 16.48
C CYS A 13 3.47 13.48 17.41
N ILE A 14 2.88 12.30 17.23
CA ILE A 14 3.14 11.12 18.05
C ILE A 14 3.57 9.99 17.11
N PRO A 15 4.87 9.73 16.91
CA PRO A 15 5.35 8.76 15.92
C PRO A 15 4.75 7.37 16.08
N ARG A 16 4.69 6.87 17.33
CA ARG A 16 4.11 5.56 17.65
C ARG A 16 2.62 5.45 17.29
N ALA A 17 1.93 6.58 17.13
CA ALA A 17 0.52 6.60 16.78
C ALA A 17 0.26 6.13 15.35
N ILE A 18 1.21 6.17 14.41
CA ILE A 18 0.98 5.66 13.04
C ILE A 18 1.63 4.29 12.79
N GLY A 19 2.52 3.85 13.68
CA GLY A 19 3.29 2.62 13.54
C GLY A 19 4.54 2.79 12.68
N ASN A 20 5.26 1.69 12.43
CA ASN A 20 6.55 1.71 11.74
C ASN A 20 6.43 1.65 10.22
N ASP A 21 5.32 1.10 9.71
CA ASP A 21 5.10 1.04 8.27
C ASP A 21 4.42 2.33 7.78
N ILE A 22 5.24 3.38 7.73
CA ILE A 22 4.84 4.73 7.33
C ILE A 22 4.31 4.68 5.90
N CYS A 23 3.17 5.31 5.68
CA CYS A 23 2.49 5.35 4.38
C CYS A 23 2.18 3.95 3.82
N CYS A 24 2.03 2.93 4.68
CA CYS A 24 1.30 1.72 4.27
C CYS A 24 -0.06 2.16 3.71
N GLY A 25 -0.44 1.62 2.56
CA GLY A 25 -1.56 2.12 1.81
C GLY A 25 -2.02 1.19 0.70
N MET A 26 -3.07 1.62 0.02
CA MET A 26 -3.72 0.90 -1.06
C MET A 26 -3.59 1.69 -2.36
N ARG A 27 -3.26 1.00 -3.45
CA ARG A 27 -3.35 1.52 -4.82
C ARG A 27 -4.25 0.60 -5.62
N LEU A 28 -5.19 1.16 -6.38
CA LEU A 28 -6.09 0.38 -7.24
C LEU A 28 -5.95 0.83 -8.69
N LEU A 29 -5.53 -0.08 -9.55
CA LEU A 29 -5.54 0.07 -11.00
C LEU A 29 -6.72 -0.69 -11.58
N VAL A 30 -7.32 -0.16 -12.64
CA VAL A 30 -8.28 -0.89 -13.48
C VAL A 30 -7.77 -0.99 -14.91
N THR A 31 -8.19 -2.03 -15.62
CA THR A 31 -7.73 -2.30 -16.98
C THR A 31 -8.89 -2.49 -17.96
N ASP A 32 -8.54 -2.47 -19.25
CA ASP A 32 -9.43 -2.80 -20.36
C ASP A 32 -9.59 -4.33 -20.58
N LEU A 33 -9.00 -5.17 -19.72
CA LEU A 33 -9.00 -6.62 -19.88
C LEU A 33 -10.19 -7.26 -19.15
N PRO A 34 -11.05 -8.03 -19.82
CA PRO A 34 -12.00 -8.92 -19.15
C PRO A 34 -11.26 -9.95 -18.31
N ALA A 35 -11.62 -10.12 -17.04
CA ALA A 35 -10.92 -11.01 -16.11
C ALA A 35 -10.88 -12.47 -16.59
N GLU A 36 -11.92 -12.92 -17.30
CA GLU A 36 -12.01 -14.27 -17.87
C GLU A 36 -10.93 -14.56 -18.92
N ALA A 37 -10.39 -13.52 -19.56
CA ALA A 37 -9.28 -13.68 -20.51
C ALA A 37 -7.98 -14.18 -19.85
N LEU A 38 -7.89 -14.17 -18.51
CA LEU A 38 -6.76 -14.73 -17.78
C LEU A 38 -6.80 -16.26 -17.66
N GLU A 39 -7.98 -16.88 -17.80
CA GLU A 39 -8.17 -18.32 -17.56
C GLU A 39 -7.20 -19.23 -18.33
N PRO A 40 -7.00 -19.07 -19.66
CA PRO A 40 -6.06 -19.93 -20.39
C PRO A 40 -4.59 -19.64 -20.06
N HIS A 41 -4.28 -18.51 -19.40
CA HIS A 41 -2.92 -18.03 -19.17
C HIS A 41 -2.45 -18.17 -17.72
N TRP A 42 -3.25 -18.72 -16.80
CA TRP A 42 -2.92 -18.72 -15.37
C TRP A 42 -1.56 -19.32 -15.01
N ASN A 43 -1.12 -20.35 -15.73
CA ASN A 43 0.20 -20.95 -15.51
C ASN A 43 1.33 -19.98 -15.93
N ALA A 44 1.19 -19.33 -17.08
CA ALA A 44 2.14 -18.33 -17.56
C ALA A 44 2.17 -17.10 -16.65
N ILE A 45 0.99 -16.60 -16.25
CA ILE A 45 0.85 -15.45 -15.33
C ILE A 45 1.54 -15.73 -14.00
N GLN A 46 1.26 -16.86 -13.35
CA GLN A 46 1.90 -17.20 -12.06
C GLN A 46 3.42 -17.35 -12.19
N LYS A 47 3.90 -17.90 -13.31
CA LYS A 47 5.33 -18.02 -13.58
C LYS A 47 5.98 -16.63 -13.73
N ARG A 48 5.39 -15.73 -14.52
CA ARG A 48 5.89 -14.35 -14.71
C ARG A 48 5.81 -13.52 -13.43
N LEU A 49 4.70 -13.58 -12.69
CA LEU A 49 4.57 -12.93 -11.39
C LEU A 49 5.67 -13.39 -10.43
N ARG A 50 5.91 -14.70 -10.31
CA ARG A 50 6.98 -15.21 -9.44
C ARG A 50 8.36 -14.75 -9.88
N ALA A 51 8.62 -14.77 -11.19
CA ALA A 51 9.90 -14.37 -11.74
C ALA A 51 10.21 -12.89 -11.46
N ILE A 52 9.24 -12.01 -11.76
CA ILE A 52 9.35 -10.56 -11.59
C ILE A 52 9.42 -10.16 -10.11
N PHE A 53 8.55 -10.71 -9.26
CA PHE A 53 8.47 -10.28 -7.86
C PHE A 53 9.52 -10.92 -6.95
N PHE A 54 10.00 -12.13 -7.26
CA PHE A 54 10.80 -12.92 -6.31
C PHE A 54 12.06 -13.57 -6.89
N ALA A 55 12.23 -13.64 -8.21
CA ALA A 55 13.37 -14.32 -8.85
C ALA A 55 14.31 -13.35 -9.59
N GLY A 56 14.36 -12.08 -9.16
CA GLY A 56 15.33 -11.10 -9.65
C GLY A 56 14.95 -10.37 -10.94
N GLU A 57 13.77 -10.60 -11.52
CA GLU A 57 13.37 -9.97 -12.79
C GLU A 57 12.61 -8.63 -12.63
N ARG A 58 12.49 -8.07 -11.41
CA ARG A 58 11.85 -6.76 -11.19
C ARG A 58 12.47 -5.63 -12.01
N ASP A 59 13.81 -5.66 -12.12
CA ASP A 59 14.67 -4.73 -12.86
C ASP A 59 14.24 -3.24 -12.80
N ILE A 60 14.50 -2.59 -11.67
CA ILE A 60 14.15 -1.18 -11.42
C ILE A 60 15.46 -0.37 -11.28
N PRO A 61 16.10 0.04 -12.39
CA PRO A 61 17.25 0.92 -12.33
C PRO A 61 16.81 2.33 -11.91
N MET A 62 17.56 2.98 -11.01
CA MET A 62 17.29 4.38 -10.66
C MET A 62 18.59 5.16 -10.56
N SER A 63 18.63 6.33 -11.19
CA SER A 63 19.74 7.29 -11.07
C SER A 63 19.79 7.90 -9.66
N PRO A 64 20.93 8.47 -9.21
CA PRO A 64 20.98 9.22 -7.96
C PRO A 64 19.93 10.34 -7.95
N ARG A 65 19.77 11.03 -9.10
CA ARG A 65 18.79 12.09 -9.30
C ARG A 65 17.35 11.62 -9.09
N GLN A 66 16.98 10.47 -9.64
CA GLN A 66 15.65 9.87 -9.42
C GLN A 66 15.43 9.45 -7.97
N ARG A 67 16.46 8.87 -7.33
CA ARG A 67 16.40 8.43 -5.93
C ARG A 67 16.24 9.63 -4.97
N GLU A 68 16.95 10.72 -5.21
CA GLU A 68 16.78 11.93 -4.42
C GLU A 68 15.42 12.59 -4.70
N ALA A 69 15.05 12.72 -5.98
CA ALA A 69 13.78 13.32 -6.38
C ALA A 69 12.59 12.55 -5.81
N VAL A 70 12.61 11.21 -5.77
CA VAL A 70 11.53 10.46 -5.13
C VAL A 70 11.47 10.74 -3.63
N LEU A 71 12.60 10.74 -2.90
CA LEU A 71 12.56 10.97 -1.45
C LEU A 71 12.14 12.40 -1.08
N ARG A 72 12.52 13.38 -1.89
CA ARG A 72 12.19 14.80 -1.67
C ARG A 72 10.80 15.17 -2.15
N ASP A 73 10.49 14.73 -3.37
CA ASP A 73 9.42 15.26 -4.21
C ASP A 73 8.37 14.22 -4.61
N GLY A 74 8.42 12.99 -4.09
CA GLY A 74 7.39 11.96 -4.32
C GLY A 74 7.25 11.55 -5.78
N LEU A 75 6.02 11.18 -6.17
CA LEU A 75 5.70 10.84 -7.56
C LEU A 75 5.98 11.98 -8.56
N PRO A 76 5.67 13.27 -8.26
CA PRO A 76 6.06 14.38 -9.13
C PRO A 76 7.57 14.43 -9.41
N GLY A 77 8.41 14.21 -8.40
CA GLY A 77 9.86 14.09 -8.57
C GLY A 77 10.27 12.97 -9.49
N LEU A 78 9.67 11.79 -9.30
CA LEU A 78 9.91 10.61 -10.12
C LEU A 78 9.51 10.83 -11.59
N VAL A 79 8.34 11.45 -11.82
CA VAL A 79 7.84 11.81 -13.15
C VAL A 79 8.77 12.80 -13.85
N ARG A 80 9.21 13.87 -13.17
CA ARG A 80 10.15 14.85 -13.74
C ARG A 80 11.48 14.23 -14.16
N THR A 81 11.91 13.20 -13.46
CA THR A 81 13.21 12.53 -13.66
C THR A 81 13.09 11.21 -14.43
N ALA A 82 11.91 10.86 -14.94
CA ALA A 82 11.64 9.58 -15.61
C ALA A 82 12.53 9.33 -16.85
N ALA A 83 12.99 10.40 -17.51
CA ALA A 83 13.87 10.32 -18.68
C ALA A 83 15.23 9.65 -18.40
N ASP A 84 15.71 9.63 -17.14
CA ASP A 84 17.04 9.10 -16.79
C ASP A 84 17.20 7.61 -17.12
N ASN A 85 16.10 6.86 -17.05
CA ASN A 85 16.09 5.42 -17.30
C ASN A 85 15.01 5.00 -18.31
N ALA A 86 14.51 5.95 -19.12
CA ALA A 86 13.46 5.68 -20.09
C ALA A 86 13.85 4.51 -21.02
N GLY A 87 12.97 3.52 -21.15
CA GLY A 87 13.21 2.33 -21.96
C GLY A 87 14.05 1.23 -21.30
N VAL A 88 14.58 1.43 -20.08
CA VAL A 88 15.43 0.43 -19.39
C VAL A 88 14.64 -0.30 -18.30
N GLY A 89 14.69 -1.63 -18.30
CA GLY A 89 14.00 -2.45 -17.29
C GLY A 89 12.52 -2.13 -17.19
N ILE A 90 12.00 -1.95 -15.97
CA ILE A 90 10.59 -1.63 -15.74
C ILE A 90 10.18 -0.26 -16.32
N TRP A 91 11.12 0.67 -16.50
CA TRP A 91 10.83 2.00 -17.04
C TRP A 91 10.45 1.98 -18.52
N SER A 92 10.72 0.89 -19.24
CA SER A 92 10.14 0.66 -20.57
C SER A 92 8.61 0.61 -20.57
N ARG A 93 7.99 0.38 -19.40
CA ARG A 93 6.54 0.36 -19.19
C ARG A 93 6.01 1.61 -18.49
N PHE A 94 6.89 2.57 -18.17
CA PHE A 94 6.50 3.82 -17.53
C PHE A 94 6.05 4.82 -18.59
N ASP A 95 4.75 5.05 -18.71
CA ASP A 95 4.24 6.16 -19.51
C ASP A 95 4.19 7.44 -18.67
N ARG A 96 5.00 8.43 -19.05
CA ARG A 96 5.09 9.71 -18.36
C ARG A 96 3.77 10.49 -18.42
N SER A 97 3.06 10.47 -19.55
CA SER A 97 1.83 11.23 -19.72
C SER A 97 0.74 10.70 -18.78
N SER A 98 0.53 9.38 -18.78
CA SER A 98 -0.40 8.74 -17.84
C SER A 98 0.02 8.97 -16.39
N ALA A 99 1.33 8.91 -16.08
CA ALA A 99 1.83 9.16 -14.73
C ALA A 99 1.60 10.61 -14.26
N GLU A 100 1.69 11.60 -15.14
CA GLU A 100 1.37 13.01 -14.85
C GLU A 100 -0.12 13.18 -14.50
N GLU A 101 -1.02 12.55 -15.26
CA GLU A 101 -2.45 12.55 -14.93
C GLU A 101 -2.79 11.82 -13.63
N ASP A 102 -2.07 10.72 -13.36
CA ASP A 102 -2.29 9.88 -12.19
C ASP A 102 -1.91 10.59 -10.87
N LEU A 103 -1.12 11.68 -10.92
CA LEU A 103 -0.83 12.49 -9.74
C LEU A 103 -2.12 12.98 -9.08
N ALA A 104 -3.09 13.48 -9.85
CA ALA A 104 -4.38 13.93 -9.31
C ALA A 104 -5.23 12.79 -8.70
N ARG A 105 -4.84 11.54 -8.95
CA ARG A 105 -5.49 10.31 -8.44
C ARG A 105 -4.66 9.65 -7.33
N ALA A 106 -3.62 10.31 -6.84
CA ALA A 106 -2.93 9.93 -5.62
C ALA A 106 -3.28 10.92 -4.51
N HIS A 107 -3.44 10.41 -3.29
CA HIS A 107 -3.65 11.27 -2.13
C HIS A 107 -2.44 12.21 -1.93
N ALA A 108 -2.71 13.49 -1.66
CA ALA A 108 -1.69 14.55 -1.64
C ALA A 108 -0.83 14.58 -2.92
N GLU A 109 -1.42 14.21 -4.06
CA GLU A 109 -0.74 14.12 -5.36
C GLU A 109 0.48 13.17 -5.37
N GLY A 110 0.50 12.21 -4.43
CA GLY A 110 1.60 11.26 -4.27
C GLY A 110 2.89 11.91 -3.73
N HIS A 111 2.77 13.03 -3.03
CA HIS A 111 3.91 13.82 -2.59
C HIS A 111 3.72 14.43 -1.19
N PHE A 112 4.79 14.37 -0.40
CA PHE A 112 5.00 15.17 0.79
C PHE A 112 6.31 15.95 0.63
N ALA A 113 6.22 17.28 0.66
CA ALA A 113 7.39 18.15 0.57
C ALA A 113 8.29 17.94 1.79
N THR A 114 9.58 17.72 1.55
CA THR A 114 10.57 17.51 2.61
C THR A 114 11.77 18.41 2.41
N ARG A 115 12.24 19.01 3.51
CA ARG A 115 13.40 19.92 3.48
C ARG A 115 14.70 19.14 3.57
N ARG A 116 14.68 18.02 4.31
CA ARG A 116 15.84 17.21 4.66
C ARG A 116 15.62 15.75 4.30
N LEU A 117 16.73 15.04 4.10
CA LEU A 117 16.73 13.58 4.08
C LEU A 117 16.99 13.06 5.50
N PHE A 118 16.28 12.02 5.90
CA PHE A 118 16.46 11.33 7.17
C PHE A 118 17.67 10.35 7.16
N GLY A 119 18.84 10.77 6.67
CA GLY A 119 19.99 9.86 6.59
C GLY A 119 19.91 8.86 5.42
N PHE A 120 19.14 9.20 4.37
CA PHE A 120 18.99 8.38 3.17
C PHE A 120 19.96 8.76 2.04
N GLU A 121 20.99 9.54 2.33
CA GLU A 121 22.05 9.90 1.37
C GLU A 121 22.71 8.65 0.80
N ARG A 122 22.92 7.61 1.62
CA ARG A 122 23.45 6.31 1.14
C ARG A 122 22.52 5.61 0.16
N PHE A 123 21.20 5.74 0.31
CA PHE A 123 20.26 5.24 -0.69
C PHE A 123 20.43 6.00 -2.01
N VAL A 124 20.63 7.32 -1.98
CA VAL A 124 20.89 8.14 -3.16
C VAL A 124 22.24 7.77 -3.81
N GLU A 125 23.32 7.73 -3.03
CA GLU A 125 24.70 7.48 -3.50
C GLU A 125 24.92 6.04 -3.99
N SER A 126 24.24 5.06 -3.39
CA SER A 126 24.42 3.64 -3.72
C SER A 126 23.96 3.27 -5.13
N SER A 127 23.39 4.20 -5.90
CA SER A 127 23.09 3.95 -7.31
C SER A 127 24.35 3.86 -8.19
N GLY A 128 25.50 4.39 -7.73
CA GLY A 128 26.66 4.61 -8.60
C GLY A 128 26.41 5.71 -9.63
N ASN A 129 27.17 5.71 -10.73
CA ASN A 129 27.14 6.80 -11.72
C ASN A 129 25.92 6.77 -12.67
N VAL A 130 25.29 5.61 -12.89
CA VAL A 130 23.96 5.42 -13.52
C VAL A 130 23.54 3.94 -13.28
N ASP A 131 22.23 3.64 -13.28
CA ASP A 131 21.64 2.27 -13.32
C ASP A 131 21.65 1.39 -12.05
N GLY A 132 21.84 1.97 -10.87
CA GLY A 132 21.80 1.19 -9.63
C GLY A 132 20.42 0.60 -9.33
N ARG A 133 20.38 -0.65 -8.88
CA ARG A 133 19.17 -1.37 -8.46
C ARG A 133 19.09 -1.43 -6.95
N ASP A 134 18.09 -0.78 -6.37
CA ASP A 134 17.88 -0.80 -4.92
C ASP A 134 17.23 -2.13 -4.48
N PRO A 135 17.65 -2.72 -3.33
CA PRO A 135 17.07 -3.95 -2.83
C PRO A 135 15.60 -3.86 -2.38
N GLN A 136 15.07 -2.67 -2.06
CA GLN A 136 13.77 -2.49 -1.40
C GLN A 136 12.65 -1.98 -2.31
N ILE A 137 12.94 -1.13 -3.30
CA ILE A 137 11.92 -0.60 -4.21
C ILE A 137 11.35 -1.72 -5.08
N GLY A 138 10.03 -1.71 -5.29
CA GLY A 138 9.31 -2.79 -5.95
C GLY A 138 9.18 -4.07 -5.10
N CYS A 139 9.34 -3.98 -3.78
CA CYS A 139 9.09 -5.10 -2.87
C CYS A 139 7.68 -5.01 -2.28
N VAL A 140 6.96 -6.13 -2.30
CA VAL A 140 5.64 -6.26 -1.64
C VAL A 140 5.77 -5.98 -0.14
N GLY A 141 6.81 -6.53 0.49
CA GLY A 141 6.98 -6.54 1.95
C GLY A 141 6.28 -7.74 2.60
N GLY A 142 6.35 -7.81 3.93
CA GLY A 142 5.78 -8.90 4.72
C GLY A 142 4.42 -8.55 5.34
N GLY A 143 3.91 -9.44 6.21
CA GLY A 143 2.68 -9.19 6.96
C GLY A 143 1.44 -9.19 6.06
N ASN A 144 0.61 -8.15 6.13
CA ASN A 144 -0.64 -8.06 5.36
C ASN A 144 -0.45 -7.51 3.94
N HIS A 145 0.77 -7.22 3.49
CA HIS A 145 1.01 -6.72 2.14
C HIS A 145 0.72 -7.77 1.06
N PHE A 146 0.28 -7.29 -0.11
CA PHE A 146 -0.01 -8.10 -1.28
C PHE A 146 -0.08 -7.26 -2.57
N VAL A 147 -0.01 -7.94 -3.71
CA VAL A 147 -0.55 -7.46 -4.99
C VAL A 147 -1.58 -8.46 -5.45
N GLU A 148 -2.81 -8.03 -5.69
CA GLU A 148 -3.93 -8.92 -5.98
C GLU A 148 -4.58 -8.57 -7.30
N LEU A 149 -4.72 -9.59 -8.14
CA LEU A 149 -5.51 -9.53 -9.37
C LEU A 149 -6.96 -9.84 -8.99
N GLN A 150 -7.86 -8.92 -9.30
CA GLN A 150 -9.26 -9.00 -8.89
C GLN A 150 -10.19 -8.79 -10.10
N ARG A 151 -11.35 -9.44 -10.09
CA ARG A 151 -12.45 -9.13 -11.01
C ARG A 151 -13.35 -8.07 -10.38
N ILE A 152 -13.73 -7.05 -11.13
CA ILE A 152 -14.82 -6.13 -10.73
C ILE A 152 -16.14 -6.92 -10.82
N ASP A 153 -16.62 -7.38 -9.68
CA ASP A 153 -17.72 -8.34 -9.59
C ASP A 153 -19.09 -7.67 -9.62
N ALA A 154 -19.24 -6.54 -8.93
CA ALA A 154 -20.47 -5.77 -8.90
C ALA A 154 -20.21 -4.27 -8.89
N LEU A 155 -21.13 -3.50 -9.49
CA LEU A 155 -21.18 -2.05 -9.44
C LEU A 155 -22.48 -1.65 -8.73
N PHE A 156 -22.36 -0.86 -7.66
CA PHE A 156 -23.48 -0.38 -6.85
C PHE A 156 -23.86 1.06 -7.21
N ASP A 157 -22.88 1.86 -7.64
CA ASP A 157 -23.08 3.23 -8.13
C ASP A 157 -22.49 3.38 -9.53
N GLY A 158 -23.37 3.40 -10.54
CA GLY A 158 -23.00 3.55 -11.95
C GLY A 158 -22.30 4.87 -12.28
N PRO A 159 -22.85 6.04 -11.91
CA PRO A 159 -22.21 7.33 -12.13
C PRO A 159 -20.78 7.42 -11.59
N SER A 160 -20.55 6.98 -10.35
CA SER A 160 -19.24 7.01 -9.70
C SER A 160 -18.29 5.99 -10.31
N ALA A 161 -18.80 4.79 -10.63
CA ALA A 161 -18.05 3.77 -11.36
C ALA A 161 -17.55 4.29 -12.71
N ARG A 162 -18.38 5.02 -13.47
CA ARG A 162 -18.00 5.62 -14.75
C ARG A 162 -16.89 6.67 -14.58
N THR A 163 -17.00 7.56 -13.59
CA THR A 163 -15.97 8.57 -13.29
C THR A 163 -14.60 7.93 -13.01
N TRP A 164 -14.60 6.78 -12.34
CA TRP A 164 -13.39 6.05 -11.99
C TRP A 164 -12.94 5.03 -13.05
N GLY A 165 -13.66 4.89 -14.16
CA GLY A 165 -13.32 3.98 -15.26
C GLY A 165 -13.53 2.50 -14.93
N LEU A 166 -14.47 2.19 -14.02
CA LEU A 166 -14.76 0.81 -13.64
C LEU A 166 -15.70 0.15 -14.67
N SER A 167 -15.37 -1.09 -15.03
CA SER A 167 -16.20 -1.93 -15.90
C SER A 167 -16.43 -3.28 -15.24
N LYS A 168 -17.71 -3.67 -15.04
CA LYS A 168 -18.05 -4.97 -14.47
C LYS A 168 -17.45 -6.09 -15.32
N GLY A 169 -16.84 -7.08 -14.68
CA GLY A 169 -16.16 -8.21 -15.33
C GLY A 169 -14.70 -7.94 -15.68
N ASN A 170 -14.25 -6.68 -15.72
CA ASN A 170 -12.86 -6.36 -16.02
C ASN A 170 -11.93 -6.65 -14.84
N LEU A 171 -10.65 -6.80 -15.18
CA LEU A 171 -9.54 -6.94 -14.26
C LEU A 171 -9.25 -5.60 -13.57
N ALA A 172 -9.06 -5.69 -12.26
CA ALA A 172 -8.46 -4.68 -11.43
C ALA A 172 -7.20 -5.25 -10.74
N ILE A 173 -6.25 -4.39 -10.44
CA ILE A 173 -5.02 -4.74 -9.75
C ILE A 173 -4.95 -3.90 -8.48
N MET A 174 -5.07 -4.56 -7.34
CA MET A 174 -5.01 -3.93 -6.03
C MET A 174 -3.64 -4.18 -5.40
N ILE A 175 -2.96 -3.11 -5.01
CA ILE A 175 -1.64 -3.16 -4.39
C ILE A 175 -1.77 -2.67 -2.94
N HIS A 176 -1.36 -3.50 -2.00
CA HIS A 176 -1.20 -3.14 -0.59
C HIS A 176 0.29 -3.23 -0.23
N SER A 177 0.93 -2.07 -0.08
CA SER A 177 2.30 -1.98 0.41
C SER A 177 2.59 -0.59 1.01
N GLY A 178 3.75 -0.48 1.65
CA GLY A 178 4.20 0.72 2.34
C GLY A 178 5.64 1.09 2.02
N SER A 179 6.31 1.69 3.00
CA SER A 179 7.68 2.23 2.88
C SER A 179 8.78 1.20 3.17
N VAL A 180 8.39 -0.05 3.46
CA VAL A 180 9.30 -1.19 3.70
C VAL A 180 10.33 -0.81 4.79
N GLY A 181 11.63 -0.96 4.56
CA GLY A 181 12.63 -0.70 5.60
C GLY A 181 12.82 0.78 5.91
N LEU A 182 12.49 1.71 5.00
CA LEU A 182 12.69 3.14 5.21
C LEU A 182 11.77 3.66 6.33
N GLY A 183 10.48 3.30 6.28
CA GLY A 183 9.55 3.69 7.33
C GLY A 183 9.91 3.10 8.69
N HIS A 184 10.38 1.85 8.70
CA HIS A 184 10.83 1.19 9.92
C HIS A 184 12.03 1.92 10.57
N ALA A 185 12.99 2.38 9.76
CA ALA A 185 14.13 3.15 10.24
C ALA A 185 13.70 4.50 10.84
N VAL A 186 12.86 5.26 10.12
CA VAL A 186 12.32 6.55 10.57
C VAL A 186 11.51 6.38 11.86
N GLY A 187 10.55 5.45 11.84
CA GLY A 187 9.67 5.20 12.98
C GLY A 187 10.44 4.80 14.23
N GLY A 188 11.40 3.87 14.10
CA GLY A 188 12.24 3.42 15.21
C GLY A 188 13.01 4.57 15.86
N TYR A 189 13.76 5.32 15.04
CA TYR A 189 14.57 6.44 15.51
C TYR A 189 13.73 7.51 16.24
N PHE A 190 12.62 7.95 15.64
CA PHE A 190 11.83 9.04 16.22
C PHE A 190 10.99 8.60 17.41
N MET A 191 10.63 7.32 17.53
CA MET A 191 10.06 6.79 18.77
C MET A 191 11.08 6.85 19.92
N ASP A 192 12.33 6.48 19.66
CA ASP A 192 13.40 6.58 20.66
C ASP A 192 13.72 8.03 21.00
N ARG A 193 13.81 8.90 20.00
CA ARG A 193 14.04 10.33 20.18
C ARG A 193 12.93 10.99 20.99
N ALA A 194 11.66 10.68 20.70
CA ALA A 194 10.51 11.19 21.45
C ALA A 194 10.57 10.82 22.93
N ARG A 195 10.99 9.59 23.23
CA ARG A 195 11.20 9.11 24.60
C ARG A 195 12.37 9.82 25.28
N GLU A 196 13.49 10.02 24.59
CA GLU A 196 14.69 10.66 25.10
C GLU A 196 14.45 12.13 25.49
N ILE A 197 13.76 12.88 24.61
CA ILE A 197 13.51 14.31 24.82
C ILE A 197 12.36 14.60 25.78
N PHE A 198 11.59 13.59 26.18
CA PHE A 198 10.44 13.76 27.03
C PHE A 198 10.84 14.29 28.43
N PRO A 199 10.19 15.34 28.96
CA PRO A 199 10.56 15.92 30.24
C PRO A 199 10.49 14.89 31.38
N ARG A 200 11.59 14.69 32.10
CA ARG A 200 11.65 13.78 33.25
C ARG A 200 10.75 14.20 34.42
N THR A 201 10.34 15.47 34.45
CA THR A 201 9.41 16.04 35.44
C THR A 201 7.94 15.70 35.15
N VAL A 202 7.62 15.25 33.94
CA VAL A 202 6.26 14.85 33.55
C VAL A 202 6.16 13.33 33.61
N LYS A 203 5.03 12.81 34.12
CA LYS A 203 4.78 11.37 34.14
C LYS A 203 4.82 10.82 32.71
N ALA A 204 5.66 9.81 32.49
CA ALA A 204 5.78 9.15 31.20
C ALA A 204 4.42 8.60 30.72
N PRO A 205 4.06 8.76 29.43
CA PRO A 205 2.86 8.17 28.87
C PRO A 205 2.86 6.65 29.03
N LYS A 206 1.72 6.08 29.45
CA LYS A 206 1.52 4.63 29.41
C LYS A 206 1.65 4.14 27.97
N ASP A 207 2.19 2.94 27.79
CA ASP A 207 2.36 2.30 26.49
C ASP A 207 3.23 3.09 25.49
N GLY A 208 4.07 4.01 25.96
CA GLY A 208 5.14 4.68 25.20
C GLY A 208 4.70 5.53 24.01
N PHE A 209 3.55 6.21 24.11
CA PHE A 209 3.10 7.22 23.14
C PHE A 209 3.69 8.60 23.46
N TYR A 210 5.01 8.73 23.27
CA TYR A 210 5.72 10.00 23.52
C TYR A 210 5.46 11.01 22.39
N PRO A 211 5.09 12.27 22.71
CA PRO A 211 4.91 13.32 21.72
C PRO A 211 6.25 13.94 21.29
N LEU A 212 6.33 14.34 20.03
CA LEU A 212 7.36 15.22 19.48
C LEU A 212 6.74 16.61 19.23
N PRO A 213 7.24 17.68 19.86
CA PRO A 213 6.77 19.03 19.61
C PRO A 213 7.07 19.48 18.18
N ILE A 214 6.11 20.14 17.54
CA ILE A 214 6.29 20.85 16.25
C ILE A 214 6.28 22.38 16.42
N SER A 215 6.20 22.86 17.67
CA SER A 215 6.34 24.27 18.02
C SER A 215 7.20 24.42 19.29
N GLY A 216 7.65 25.65 19.56
CA GLY A 216 8.49 25.96 20.72
C GLY A 216 9.96 25.52 20.59
N PRO A 217 10.71 25.49 21.71
CA PRO A 217 12.17 25.32 21.70
C PRO A 217 12.69 24.00 21.10
N ARG A 218 11.84 22.98 21.00
CA ARG A 218 12.17 21.66 20.43
C ARG A 218 11.40 21.36 19.14
N ALA A 219 10.80 22.37 18.50
CA ALA A 219 10.03 22.21 17.27
C ALA A 219 10.78 21.44 16.18
N GLU A 220 12.10 21.68 16.05
CA GLU A 220 12.93 21.05 15.02
C GLU A 220 12.96 19.53 15.11
N GLU A 221 12.75 18.93 16.29
CA GLU A 221 12.66 17.47 16.46
C GLU A 221 11.41 16.91 15.76
N GLY A 222 10.24 17.53 15.98
CA GLY A 222 9.00 17.13 15.33
C GLY A 222 8.99 17.47 13.84
N LEU A 223 9.57 18.61 13.45
CA LEU A 223 9.72 18.97 12.04
C LEU A 223 10.66 18.02 11.29
N PHE A 224 11.73 17.54 11.94
CA PHE A 224 12.62 16.55 11.36
C PHE A 224 11.96 15.18 11.24
N TYR A 225 11.12 14.80 12.22
CA TYR A 225 10.26 13.62 12.07
C TYR A 225 9.34 13.73 10.86
N LEU A 226 8.72 14.88 10.63
CA LEU A 226 7.84 15.09 9.48
C LEU A 226 8.61 15.02 8.15
N ASP A 227 9.84 15.56 8.09
CA ASP A 227 10.73 15.41 6.93
C ASP A 227 11.01 13.92 6.66
N GLY A 228 11.45 13.16 7.67
CA GLY A 228 11.75 11.73 7.53
C GLY A 228 10.53 10.86 7.20
N MET A 229 9.38 11.16 7.81
CA MET A 229 8.11 10.54 7.49
C MET A 229 7.71 10.84 6.04
N GLY A 230 7.89 12.08 5.59
CA GLY A 230 7.66 12.48 4.20
C GLY A 230 8.56 11.72 3.24
N ASN A 231 9.86 11.55 3.54
CA ASN A 231 10.77 10.76 2.72
C ASN A 231 10.30 9.32 2.57
N ALA A 232 9.92 8.68 3.69
CA ALA A 232 9.39 7.32 3.68
C ALA A 232 8.03 7.22 2.96
N ALA A 233 7.16 8.22 3.12
CA ALA A 233 5.86 8.25 2.49
C ALA A 233 5.95 8.39 0.96
N ASN A 234 6.85 9.23 0.50
CA ASN A 234 7.18 9.41 -0.91
C ASN A 234 7.72 8.10 -1.52
N PHE A 235 8.63 7.42 -0.82
CA PHE A 235 9.12 6.10 -1.23
C PHE A 235 7.98 5.07 -1.32
N ALA A 236 7.03 5.07 -0.37
CA ALA A 236 5.90 4.15 -0.39
C ALA A 236 4.99 4.33 -1.61
N PHE A 237 4.71 5.58 -2.01
CA PHE A 237 3.95 5.85 -3.23
C PHE A 237 4.67 5.32 -4.48
N ALA A 238 5.98 5.55 -4.59
CA ALA A 238 6.79 5.02 -5.69
C ALA A 238 6.84 3.49 -5.67
N ASN A 239 6.96 2.88 -4.48
CA ASN A 239 6.93 1.44 -4.33
C ASN A 239 5.61 0.84 -4.86
N ARG A 240 4.46 1.43 -4.47
CA ARG A 240 3.15 0.99 -5.00
C ARG A 240 3.01 1.20 -6.50
N LEU A 241 3.58 2.28 -7.06
CA LEU A 241 3.64 2.51 -8.51
C LEU A 241 4.37 1.37 -9.21
N PHE A 242 5.60 1.05 -8.78
CA PHE A 242 6.40 0.01 -9.42
C PHE A 242 5.79 -1.38 -9.26
N LEU A 243 5.20 -1.70 -8.10
CA LEU A 243 4.45 -2.94 -7.91
C LEU A 243 3.28 -3.08 -8.90
N GLY A 244 2.59 -1.98 -9.20
CA GLY A 244 1.57 -1.92 -10.24
C GLY A 244 2.14 -2.21 -11.62
N LEU A 245 3.21 -1.51 -12.02
CA LEU A 245 3.89 -1.74 -13.31
C LEU A 245 4.40 -3.18 -13.46
N MET A 246 4.95 -3.75 -12.38
CA MET A 246 5.42 -5.14 -12.35
C MET A 246 4.29 -6.14 -12.57
N ALA A 247 3.13 -5.93 -11.95
CA ALA A 247 1.96 -6.78 -12.17
C ALA A 247 1.43 -6.68 -13.60
N VAL A 248 1.33 -5.46 -14.14
CA VAL A 248 0.91 -5.22 -15.53
C VAL A 248 1.86 -5.92 -16.49
N ARG A 249 3.18 -5.71 -16.35
CA ARG A 249 4.21 -6.38 -17.16
C ARG A 249 4.06 -7.90 -17.13
N ALA A 250 3.85 -8.49 -15.95
CA ALA A 250 3.69 -9.93 -15.80
C ALA A 250 2.48 -10.47 -16.56
N ILE A 251 1.36 -9.72 -16.56
CA ILE A 251 0.16 -10.09 -17.31
C ILE A 251 0.42 -9.94 -18.81
N GLU A 252 0.92 -8.78 -19.25
CA GLU A 252 1.17 -8.48 -20.67
C GLU A 252 2.11 -9.50 -21.32
N GLU A 253 3.20 -9.87 -20.64
CA GLU A 253 4.15 -10.89 -21.11
C GLU A 253 3.52 -12.29 -21.16
N ALA A 254 2.56 -12.59 -20.27
CA ALA A 254 1.90 -13.90 -20.22
C ALA A 254 0.77 -14.06 -21.25
N ILE A 255 0.06 -12.97 -21.57
CA ILE A 255 -1.06 -12.96 -22.52
C ILE A 255 -0.63 -12.51 -23.93
N GLY A 256 0.54 -11.89 -24.08
CA GLY A 256 1.04 -11.39 -25.37
C GLY A 256 0.31 -10.14 -25.87
N ARG A 257 -0.25 -9.32 -24.97
CA ARG A 257 -1.02 -8.11 -25.29
C ARG A 257 -0.70 -7.00 -24.29
N THR A 258 -0.58 -5.77 -24.79
CA THR A 258 -0.50 -4.55 -23.97
C THR A 258 -1.85 -4.21 -23.35
N LEU A 259 -1.84 -3.75 -22.10
CA LEU A 259 -3.03 -3.35 -21.35
C LEU A 259 -3.15 -1.83 -21.28
N ALA A 260 -4.36 -1.32 -21.52
CA ALA A 260 -4.68 0.03 -21.10
C ALA A 260 -4.98 -0.01 -19.60
N THR A 261 -4.30 0.82 -18.82
CA THR A 261 -4.48 0.88 -17.37
C THR A 261 -4.80 2.28 -16.91
N ARG A 262 -5.56 2.38 -15.82
CA ARG A 262 -5.92 3.66 -15.20
C ARG A 262 -5.82 3.53 -13.69
N LEU A 263 -5.16 4.47 -13.03
CA LEU A 263 -5.23 4.59 -11.58
C LEU A 263 -6.63 5.06 -11.17
N VAL A 264 -7.28 4.29 -10.31
CA VAL A 264 -8.50 4.73 -9.61
C VAL A 264 -8.09 5.64 -8.47
N TYR A 265 -7.26 5.12 -7.56
CA TYR A 265 -6.73 5.90 -6.45
C TYR A 265 -5.52 5.25 -5.79
N ASP A 266 -4.65 6.07 -5.20
CA ASP A 266 -3.57 5.66 -4.30
C ASP A 266 -3.71 6.40 -2.96
N ALA A 267 -4.00 5.68 -1.87
CA ALA A 267 -4.27 6.26 -0.55
C ALA A 267 -3.50 5.57 0.59
N PRO A 268 -2.82 6.33 1.46
CA PRO A 268 -2.21 5.79 2.67
C PRO A 268 -3.24 5.56 3.78
N HIS A 269 -2.94 4.63 4.68
CA HIS A 269 -3.71 4.41 5.91
C HIS A 269 -2.90 4.47 7.21
N ASN A 270 -1.58 4.69 7.13
CA ASN A 270 -0.70 4.94 8.28
C ASN A 270 0.10 6.23 8.02
N LEU A 271 -0.39 7.38 8.47
CA LEU A 271 0.29 8.65 8.20
C LEU A 271 -0.12 9.77 9.16
N VAL A 272 0.74 10.77 9.27
CA VAL A 272 0.42 12.06 9.90
C VAL A 272 0.24 13.11 8.82
N PHE A 273 -0.86 13.85 8.88
CA PHE A 273 -1.12 15.00 8.02
C PHE A 273 -0.99 16.25 8.87
N ARG A 274 -0.09 17.15 8.49
CA ARG A 274 0.09 18.41 9.18
C ARG A 274 -0.64 19.51 8.43
N ASP A 275 -1.44 20.26 9.18
CA ASP A 275 -2.08 21.50 8.77
C ASP A 275 -1.74 22.55 9.83
N ASP A 276 -0.85 23.49 9.49
CA ASP A 276 -0.24 24.46 10.40
C ASP A 276 0.30 23.87 11.72
N ASP A 277 -0.46 24.05 12.80
CA ASP A 277 -0.15 23.61 14.15
C ASP A 277 -0.91 22.34 14.55
N VAL A 278 -1.74 21.78 13.68
CA VAL A 278 -2.50 20.56 13.90
C VAL A 278 -1.91 19.40 13.11
N CYS A 279 -1.75 18.26 13.78
CA CYS A 279 -1.35 16.99 13.17
C CYS A 279 -2.50 15.99 13.29
N LEU A 280 -3.04 15.54 12.16
CA LEU A 280 -4.01 14.46 12.06
C LEU A 280 -3.28 13.13 11.91
N HIS A 281 -3.42 12.25 12.90
CA HIS A 281 -2.84 10.91 12.91
C HIS A 281 -3.87 9.90 12.41
N ARG A 282 -3.49 9.08 11.43
CA ARG A 282 -4.27 7.93 10.98
C ARG A 282 -3.46 6.65 11.12
N LYS A 283 -4.02 5.63 11.78
CA LYS A 283 -3.43 4.29 11.89
C LYS A 283 -4.43 3.24 11.49
N GLY A 284 -4.21 2.59 10.36
CA GLY A 284 -5.20 1.73 9.72
C GLY A 284 -6.50 2.47 9.45
N ALA A 285 -6.42 3.73 9.03
CA ALA A 285 -7.56 4.53 8.61
C ALA A 285 -7.19 5.30 7.35
N THR A 286 -8.02 5.21 6.32
CA THR A 286 -7.80 5.88 5.03
C THR A 286 -8.53 7.21 5.00
N PRO A 287 -8.02 8.23 4.29
CA PRO A 287 -8.80 9.41 3.95
C PRO A 287 -10.12 9.04 3.26
N ALA A 288 -11.20 9.74 3.61
CA ALA A 288 -12.56 9.55 3.09
C ALA A 288 -13.24 10.90 2.82
N HIS A 289 -12.51 11.78 2.15
CA HIS A 289 -12.97 13.13 1.78
C HIS A 289 -14.24 13.06 0.94
N GLY A 290 -15.16 13.97 1.21
CA GLY A 290 -16.45 14.07 0.54
C GLY A 290 -16.37 14.74 -0.83
N PRO A 291 -17.52 14.90 -1.50
CA PRO A 291 -17.61 15.69 -2.71
C PRO A 291 -17.13 17.14 -2.54
N THR A 292 -16.50 17.69 -3.56
CA THR A 292 -16.10 19.10 -3.68
C THR A 292 -16.63 19.68 -5.00
N ALA A 293 -16.43 20.99 -5.22
CA ALA A 293 -16.80 21.62 -6.49
C ALA A 293 -16.09 21.01 -7.72
N SER A 294 -14.88 20.47 -7.55
CA SER A 294 -14.10 19.81 -8.62
C SER A 294 -14.23 18.29 -8.63
N ASP A 295 -14.81 17.69 -7.58
CA ASP A 295 -14.98 16.25 -7.43
C ASP A 295 -16.36 15.94 -6.82
N TRP A 296 -17.38 15.82 -7.66
CA TRP A 296 -18.76 15.63 -7.20
C TRP A 296 -19.06 14.22 -6.64
N VAL A 297 -18.12 13.28 -6.81
CA VAL A 297 -18.28 11.89 -6.36
C VAL A 297 -17.84 11.72 -4.91
N GLY A 298 -16.76 12.42 -4.52
CA GLY A 298 -16.01 12.17 -3.29
C GLY A 298 -14.82 11.25 -3.54
N LYS A 299 -13.82 11.28 -2.64
CA LYS A 299 -12.57 10.55 -2.88
C LYS A 299 -12.76 9.03 -2.73
N PRO A 300 -12.09 8.21 -3.56
CA PRO A 300 -12.17 6.75 -3.45
C PRO A 300 -11.63 6.26 -2.09
N VAL A 301 -12.34 5.31 -1.50
CA VAL A 301 -12.01 4.62 -0.26
C VAL A 301 -11.87 3.13 -0.58
N ILE A 302 -10.65 2.60 -0.43
CA ILE A 302 -10.33 1.20 -0.77
C ILE A 302 -10.33 0.37 0.52
N ILE A 303 -11.24 -0.61 0.61
CA ILE A 303 -11.36 -1.52 1.76
C ILE A 303 -11.06 -2.94 1.27
N PRO A 304 -9.82 -3.45 1.47
CA PRO A 304 -9.49 -4.83 1.18
C PRO A 304 -10.19 -5.80 2.14
N GLY A 305 -10.56 -6.96 1.61
CA GLY A 305 -10.91 -8.14 2.40
C GLY A 305 -9.68 -8.92 2.86
N SER A 306 -9.83 -10.24 2.92
CA SER A 306 -8.74 -11.19 3.11
C SER A 306 -8.40 -11.91 1.81
N MET A 307 -7.30 -12.67 1.80
CA MET A 307 -6.87 -13.50 0.68
C MET A 307 -7.92 -14.56 0.32
N GLY A 308 -8.86 -14.24 -0.57
CA GLY A 308 -10.01 -15.09 -0.93
C GLY A 308 -11.40 -14.52 -0.62
N ALA A 309 -11.48 -13.36 0.04
CA ALA A 309 -12.73 -12.64 0.28
C ALA A 309 -12.82 -11.39 -0.61
N ALA A 310 -14.04 -10.87 -0.79
CA ALA A 310 -14.25 -9.68 -1.59
C ALA A 310 -13.48 -8.47 -1.02
N SER A 311 -13.15 -7.53 -1.89
CA SER A 311 -12.71 -6.18 -1.52
C SER A 311 -13.76 -5.17 -2.00
N PHE A 312 -13.80 -3.99 -1.40
CA PHE A 312 -14.78 -2.97 -1.73
C PHE A 312 -14.11 -1.65 -2.07
N LEU A 313 -14.68 -0.98 -3.07
CA LEU A 313 -14.39 0.40 -3.42
C LEU A 313 -15.61 1.24 -3.06
N LEU A 314 -15.39 2.27 -2.25
CA LEU A 314 -16.40 3.18 -1.75
C LEU A 314 -16.06 4.62 -2.15
N ALA A 315 -17.02 5.53 -2.06
CA ALA A 315 -16.80 6.97 -2.18
C ALA A 315 -16.95 7.64 -0.81
N GLY A 316 -15.92 8.37 -0.38
CA GLY A 316 -15.92 9.14 0.85
C GLY A 316 -17.03 10.19 0.86
N SER A 317 -17.63 10.40 2.04
CA SER A 317 -18.70 11.38 2.24
C SER A 317 -18.24 12.63 3.00
N GLY A 318 -16.97 12.69 3.44
CA GLY A 318 -16.44 13.85 4.17
C GLY A 318 -17.00 13.96 5.59
N HIS A 319 -17.30 12.82 6.22
CA HIS A 319 -17.95 12.79 7.52
C HIS A 319 -17.07 13.42 8.62
N GLU A 320 -17.50 14.54 9.19
CA GLU A 320 -16.70 15.35 10.11
C GLU A 320 -16.33 14.57 11.40
N ALA A 321 -17.28 13.82 11.97
CA ALA A 321 -17.02 13.09 13.22
C ALA A 321 -15.98 11.98 13.08
N SER A 322 -15.71 11.50 11.85
CA SER A 322 -14.63 10.54 11.58
C SER A 322 -13.35 11.23 11.11
N LEU A 323 -13.27 12.57 11.22
CA LEU A 323 -12.18 13.39 10.70
C LEU A 323 -11.92 13.08 9.22
N GLU A 324 -13.01 12.94 8.46
CA GLU A 324 -12.99 12.59 7.04
C GLU A 324 -12.15 11.33 6.77
N SER A 325 -12.38 10.29 7.57
CA SER A 325 -11.63 9.03 7.51
C SER A 325 -12.57 7.82 7.51
N ALA A 326 -12.11 6.74 6.90
CA ALA A 326 -12.78 5.44 6.88
C ALA A 326 -11.81 4.32 7.33
N CYS A 327 -12.35 3.14 7.62
CA CYS A 327 -11.52 1.98 7.92
C CYS A 327 -10.70 1.54 6.69
N HIS A 328 -9.57 0.88 6.93
CA HIS A 328 -8.63 0.44 5.88
C HIS A 328 -8.74 -1.05 5.51
N GLY A 329 -9.73 -1.78 6.04
CA GLY A 329 -9.88 -3.22 5.83
C GLY A 329 -10.79 -3.88 6.87
N ALA A 330 -11.08 -5.17 6.68
CA ALA A 330 -11.98 -5.93 7.57
C ALA A 330 -11.46 -6.07 9.02
N GLY A 331 -10.15 -5.98 9.20
CA GLY A 331 -9.49 -6.20 10.49
C GLY A 331 -9.38 -7.68 10.86
N ARG A 332 -8.40 -7.99 11.71
CA ARG A 332 -8.11 -9.38 12.10
C ARG A 332 -9.09 -9.87 13.16
N ALA A 333 -9.61 -11.08 12.98
CA ALA A 333 -10.33 -11.82 14.01
C ALA A 333 -9.35 -12.59 14.91
N LEU A 334 -8.24 -13.09 14.33
CA LEU A 334 -7.21 -13.86 15.03
C LEU A 334 -5.86 -13.15 14.98
N SER A 335 -5.11 -13.20 16.08
CA SER A 335 -3.68 -12.82 16.06
C SER A 335 -2.91 -13.77 15.14
N ARG A 336 -1.76 -13.32 14.61
CA ARG A 336 -0.93 -14.15 13.72
C ARG A 336 -0.54 -15.49 14.36
N GLY A 337 -0.15 -15.45 15.64
CA GLY A 337 0.13 -16.66 16.42
C GLY A 337 -1.05 -17.62 16.44
N ARG A 338 -2.26 -17.16 16.76
CA ARG A 338 -3.45 -18.04 16.77
C ARG A 338 -3.84 -18.55 15.39
N ALA A 339 -3.74 -17.72 14.35
CA ALA A 339 -4.04 -18.11 12.98
C ALA A 339 -3.09 -19.21 12.47
N ALA A 340 -1.81 -19.18 12.88
CA ALA A 340 -0.80 -20.16 12.52
C ALA A 340 -0.96 -21.55 13.18
N HIS A 341 -1.98 -21.75 14.04
CA HIS A 341 -2.20 -22.97 14.81
C HIS A 341 -3.54 -23.67 14.53
N VAL A 342 -4.23 -23.31 13.44
CA VAL A 342 -5.44 -24.03 13.01
C VAL A 342 -5.11 -25.44 12.49
N SER A 343 -6.10 -26.33 12.43
CA SER A 343 -5.91 -27.68 11.88
C SER A 343 -5.58 -27.64 10.38
N ARG A 344 -4.85 -28.66 9.90
CA ARG A 344 -4.49 -28.79 8.49
C ARG A 344 -5.73 -28.86 7.58
N ASP A 345 -6.78 -29.52 8.02
CA ASP A 345 -8.03 -29.64 7.24
C ASP A 345 -8.71 -28.29 7.02
N VAL A 346 -8.74 -27.45 8.05
CA VAL A 346 -9.24 -26.07 7.93
C VAL A 346 -8.35 -25.29 6.95
N PHE A 347 -7.04 -25.37 7.09
CA PHE A 347 -6.13 -24.68 6.18
C PHE A 347 -6.32 -25.09 4.71
N VAL A 348 -6.38 -26.39 4.42
CA VAL A 348 -6.57 -26.91 3.06
C VAL A 348 -7.92 -26.49 2.50
N ARG A 349 -8.99 -26.58 3.29
CA ARG A 349 -10.34 -26.17 2.86
C ARG A 349 -10.39 -24.69 2.49
N GLU A 350 -9.79 -23.84 3.32
CA GLU A 350 -9.88 -22.38 3.18
C GLU A 350 -8.89 -21.81 2.14
N THR A 351 -7.82 -22.55 1.82
CA THR A 351 -6.76 -22.05 0.90
C THR A 351 -6.60 -22.84 -0.39
N GLY A 352 -7.19 -24.03 -0.50
CA GLY A 352 -6.96 -24.95 -1.62
C GLY A 352 -7.39 -24.42 -2.99
N ALA A 353 -8.40 -23.54 -3.02
CA ALA A 353 -8.88 -22.90 -4.24
C ALA A 353 -8.15 -21.57 -4.56
N LEU A 354 -7.31 -21.07 -3.64
CA LEU A 354 -6.64 -19.79 -3.79
C LEU A 354 -5.42 -19.92 -4.71
N ARG A 355 -5.28 -18.98 -5.64
CA ARG A 355 -4.05 -18.83 -6.44
C ARG A 355 -3.12 -17.87 -5.70
N ILE A 356 -2.09 -18.42 -5.06
CA ILE A 356 -1.12 -17.64 -4.28
C ILE A 356 0.26 -17.74 -4.94
N VAL A 357 0.80 -16.59 -5.32
CA VAL A 357 2.17 -16.49 -5.84
C VAL A 357 3.07 -15.95 -4.73
N GLY A 358 3.93 -16.82 -4.20
CA GLY A 358 4.96 -16.43 -3.23
C GLY A 358 6.37 -16.68 -3.73
N PRO A 359 7.38 -16.45 -2.87
CA PRO A 359 8.81 -16.58 -3.23
C PRO A 359 9.21 -17.99 -3.66
N ILE A 360 8.42 -19.00 -3.28
CA ILE A 360 8.62 -20.37 -3.66
C ILE A 360 7.39 -20.93 -4.39
N ASP A 361 7.62 -21.94 -5.23
CA ASP A 361 6.55 -22.78 -5.76
C ASP A 361 6.45 -24.06 -4.92
N PRO A 362 5.42 -24.22 -4.08
CA PRO A 362 5.28 -25.41 -3.23
C PRO A 362 5.08 -26.70 -4.03
N LYS A 363 4.72 -26.61 -5.31
CA LYS A 363 4.54 -27.76 -6.21
C LYS A 363 5.81 -28.11 -7.00
N SER A 364 6.88 -27.32 -6.87
CA SER A 364 8.12 -27.57 -7.60
C SER A 364 8.79 -28.87 -7.15
N PRO A 365 9.19 -29.77 -8.08
CA PRO A 365 9.88 -31.03 -7.75
C PRO A 365 11.12 -30.85 -6.85
N ALA A 366 11.80 -29.70 -6.97
CA ALA A 366 12.97 -29.37 -6.15
C ALA A 366 12.62 -29.09 -4.67
N LEU A 367 11.38 -28.70 -4.37
CA LEU A 367 10.94 -28.28 -3.05
C LEU A 367 9.98 -29.26 -2.37
N VAL A 368 9.34 -30.16 -3.12
CA VAL A 368 8.41 -31.17 -2.57
C VAL A 368 9.06 -32.02 -1.47
N ARG A 369 10.38 -32.23 -1.52
CA ARG A 369 11.14 -32.98 -0.50
C ARG A 369 11.64 -32.10 0.66
N ARG A 370 11.55 -30.78 0.57
CA ARG A 370 12.01 -29.80 1.57
C ARG A 370 10.89 -29.43 2.54
N ARG A 371 10.53 -30.40 3.39
CA ARG A 371 9.44 -30.25 4.37
C ARG A 371 9.59 -29.02 5.29
N ASP A 372 10.83 -28.65 5.60
CA ASP A 372 11.17 -27.46 6.41
C ASP A 372 10.73 -26.15 5.73
N LEU A 373 10.96 -26.02 4.42
CA LEU A 373 10.60 -24.83 3.65
C LEU A 373 9.10 -24.78 3.39
N LEU A 374 8.49 -25.92 3.07
CA LEU A 374 7.05 -26.03 2.88
C LEU A 374 6.28 -25.68 4.16
N ALA A 375 6.73 -26.15 5.32
CA ALA A 375 6.11 -25.82 6.61
C ALA A 375 6.19 -24.31 6.92
N ARG A 376 7.33 -23.66 6.62
CA ARG A 376 7.48 -22.20 6.78
C ARG A 376 6.57 -21.43 5.83
N TYR A 377 6.43 -21.89 4.59
CA TYR A 377 5.52 -21.31 3.62
C TYR A 377 4.05 -21.46 4.05
N GLU A 378 3.61 -22.68 4.37
CA GLU A 378 2.25 -22.95 4.87
C GLU A 378 1.95 -22.07 6.09
N LYS A 379 2.88 -21.96 7.04
CA LYS A 379 2.72 -21.10 8.22
C LYS A 379 2.48 -19.63 7.86
N ARG A 380 3.23 -19.06 6.91
CA ARG A 380 3.02 -17.67 6.45
C ARG A 380 1.66 -17.48 5.77
N VAL A 381 1.22 -18.46 4.98
CA VAL A 381 -0.10 -18.45 4.35
C VAL A 381 -1.19 -18.53 5.42
N MET A 382 -1.02 -19.39 6.43
CA MET A 382 -1.95 -19.52 7.57
C MET A 382 -2.11 -18.22 8.36
N GLU A 383 -1.02 -17.47 8.57
CA GLU A 383 -1.06 -16.18 9.28
C GLU A 383 -1.97 -15.15 8.59
N GLU A 384 -2.25 -15.31 7.30
CA GLU A 384 -2.96 -14.32 6.47
C GLU A 384 -4.15 -14.92 5.69
N ALA A 385 -4.54 -16.15 6.00
CA ALA A 385 -5.66 -16.88 5.38
C ALA A 385 -7.04 -16.26 5.72
N PRO A 386 -8.11 -16.54 4.94
CA PRO A 386 -9.44 -15.97 5.15
C PRO A 386 -9.95 -15.98 6.59
N TYR A 387 -9.85 -17.12 7.27
CA TYR A 387 -10.32 -17.32 8.64
C TYR A 387 -9.60 -16.44 9.68
N ALA A 388 -8.45 -15.83 9.34
CA ALA A 388 -7.74 -14.94 10.24
C ALA A 388 -8.39 -13.55 10.34
N TYR A 389 -9.30 -13.23 9.41
CA TYR A 389 -9.93 -11.93 9.24
C TYR A 389 -11.43 -11.99 9.52
N LYS A 390 -12.01 -10.83 9.83
CA LYS A 390 -13.47 -10.67 9.88
C LYS A 390 -14.03 -10.72 8.45
N ALA A 391 -15.30 -11.08 8.31
CA ALA A 391 -16.03 -10.81 7.07
C ALA A 391 -15.99 -9.30 6.78
N VAL A 392 -15.72 -8.93 5.53
CA VAL A 392 -15.56 -7.52 5.15
C VAL A 392 -16.92 -6.84 4.98
N GLU A 393 -17.95 -7.59 4.61
CA GLU A 393 -19.27 -7.08 4.29
C GLU A 393 -19.91 -6.35 5.48
N PRO A 394 -19.95 -6.91 6.70
CA PRO A 394 -20.48 -6.20 7.87
C PRO A 394 -19.71 -4.92 8.20
N VAL A 395 -18.40 -4.88 7.92
CA VAL A 395 -17.57 -3.69 8.12
C VAL A 395 -17.97 -2.60 7.12
N VAL A 396 -18.12 -2.98 5.85
CA VAL A 396 -18.54 -2.06 4.77
C VAL A 396 -19.97 -1.55 4.99
N GLU A 397 -20.89 -2.41 5.41
CA GLU A 397 -22.25 -2.02 5.79
C GLU A 397 -22.25 -1.03 6.96
N SER A 398 -21.40 -1.24 7.97
CA SER A 398 -21.28 -0.30 9.08
C SER A 398 -20.77 1.08 8.63
N VAL A 399 -19.80 1.11 7.70
CA VAL A 399 -19.26 2.36 7.13
C VAL A 399 -20.33 3.11 6.33
N GLU A 400 -21.12 2.39 5.53
CA GLU A 400 -22.21 2.97 4.73
C GLU A 400 -23.37 3.47 5.58
N HIS A 401 -23.86 2.66 6.54
CA HIS A 401 -24.95 3.06 7.44
C HIS A 401 -24.56 4.25 8.34
N SER A 402 -23.26 4.41 8.64
CA SER A 402 -22.76 5.57 9.40
C SER A 402 -22.58 6.82 8.55
N GLY A 403 -22.87 6.77 7.24
CA GLY A 403 -22.70 7.90 6.33
C GLY A 403 -21.25 8.33 6.10
N ILE A 404 -20.27 7.44 6.38
CA ILE A 404 -18.85 7.76 6.22
C ILE A 404 -18.42 7.63 4.75
N ALA A 405 -18.84 6.56 4.10
CA ALA A 405 -18.58 6.31 2.69
C ALA A 405 -19.65 5.40 2.10
N ARG A 406 -20.00 5.59 0.83
CA ARG A 406 -21.03 4.84 0.10
C ARG A 406 -20.40 3.79 -0.81
N LYS A 407 -21.01 2.60 -0.96
CA LYS A 407 -20.49 1.57 -1.87
C LYS A 407 -20.53 2.02 -3.33
N VAL A 408 -19.46 1.70 -4.07
CA VAL A 408 -19.38 1.92 -5.52
C VAL A 408 -19.16 0.61 -6.26
N ALA A 409 -18.22 -0.23 -5.80
CA ALA A 409 -17.96 -1.52 -6.43
C ALA A 409 -17.53 -2.60 -5.44
N ARG A 410 -17.81 -3.85 -5.80
CA ARG A 410 -17.25 -5.06 -5.17
C ARG A 410 -16.24 -5.68 -6.12
N LEU A 411 -15.09 -6.06 -5.61
CA LEU A 411 -14.02 -6.75 -6.32
C LEU A 411 -13.80 -8.13 -5.72
N PHE A 412 -13.55 -9.14 -6.55
CA PHE A 412 -13.33 -10.50 -6.10
C PHE A 412 -11.92 -10.99 -6.49
N PRO A 413 -11.14 -11.56 -5.54
CA PRO A 413 -9.77 -11.98 -5.81
C PRO A 413 -9.69 -13.17 -6.76
N LEU A 414 -8.75 -13.11 -7.69
CA LEU A 414 -8.43 -14.17 -8.65
C LEU A 414 -7.05 -14.78 -8.35
N CYS A 415 -6.08 -13.94 -7.98
CA CYS A 415 -4.71 -14.34 -7.69
C CYS A 415 -4.03 -13.32 -6.76
N THR A 416 -3.37 -13.78 -5.72
CA THR A 416 -2.69 -12.94 -4.71
C THR A 416 -1.18 -13.21 -4.73
N VAL A 417 -0.39 -12.16 -4.95
CA VAL A 417 1.07 -12.15 -4.84
C VAL A 417 1.45 -11.72 -3.43
N LYS A 418 2.30 -12.49 -2.75
CA LYS A 418 2.64 -12.26 -1.33
C LYS A 418 4.10 -12.60 -1.01
N GLY A 419 4.75 -11.77 -0.20
CA GLY A 419 6.18 -11.88 0.18
C GLY A 419 6.53 -12.90 1.27
#